data_AF-A0A9D9FZQ9-F1
#
_entry.id   AF-A0A9D9FZQ9-F1
#
_cell.length_a   1.000
_cell.length_b   1.000
_cell.length_c   1.000
_cell.angle_alpha   90.00
_cell.angle_beta   90.00
_cell.angle_gamma   90.00
#
_symmetry.space_group_name_H-M   'P 1'
#
loop_
_entity.id
_entity.type
_entity.pdbx_description
1 polymer ?
#
loop_
_entity_poly.entity_id
_entity_poly.type
_entity_poly.pdbx_seq_one_letter_code
_entity_poly.pdbx_strand_id
1 'polypeptide(L)'
;MSRKSEIVNKIKSGVNRLTRTSGAADSELNSELVTKNIEEINQKFKERSIRAKIFVKQNYLYIRGTYTDSKGIRKERKIPLRLSTDISNLVSAEARVLQFVEFINKNGFMPDVMMWDTPKVNPVVSAGGRTIGEAIKVFEIDYWKNKKKTPTKEQSFNLIMHYLDKLPQNAELTINFLIDYIINDSEPESKKRDSLAQYFKSLCKVNKIDGIEKLDPFVGCYTPAKRTKKDAEKLLQLMEMVRPNKRYGWTLCSQYVFGTRIGETYSLIPDLETGTASSVCFPKAKPMYIKYPIALTKELAIKWELDNIERVYSFELNNYDPKESKYVTDKLRAWLQPRAKEVGLEGIQPTDIRHDWGVRSIHAEIDPRAAAKSMGHSLKTHYDIYSQTYDQIDAMKQSKKLNK
;
A
#
# COMPACT_ATOMS: atom_id res chain seq x y z
N MET A 1 -14.07 -49.21 62.41
CA MET A 1 -14.12 -49.98 61.15
C MET A 1 -13.78 -49.05 60.00
N SER A 2 -12.82 -49.50 59.18
CA SER A 2 -12.09 -48.75 58.17
C SER A 2 -12.91 -48.52 56.89
N ARG A 3 -12.84 -47.32 56.31
CA ARG A 3 -12.93 -47.12 54.85
C ARG A 3 -11.96 -46.02 54.40
N LYS A 4 -11.01 -46.45 53.57
CA LYS A 4 -10.02 -45.68 52.83
C LYS A 4 -10.69 -44.73 51.84
N SER A 5 -10.09 -43.56 51.61
CA SER A 5 -10.05 -42.96 50.27
C SER A 5 -8.73 -42.20 50.09
N GLU A 6 -8.13 -42.43 48.94
CA GLU A 6 -6.75 -42.13 48.57
C GLU A 6 -6.55 -40.66 48.20
N ILE A 7 -5.42 -40.10 48.63
CA ILE A 7 -4.97 -38.76 48.27
C ILE A 7 -4.20 -38.87 46.95
N VAL A 8 -4.76 -38.32 45.88
CA VAL A 8 -4.08 -38.12 44.60
C VAL A 8 -3.42 -36.74 44.59
N ASN A 9 -2.08 -36.73 44.58
CA ASN A 9 -1.25 -35.54 44.43
C ASN A 9 -1.41 -34.96 43.01
N LYS A 10 -1.96 -33.74 42.90
CA LYS A 10 -1.91 -32.93 41.68
C LYS A 10 -0.66 -32.06 41.67
N ILE A 11 0.17 -32.30 40.66
CA ILE A 11 1.38 -31.55 40.30
C ILE A 11 1.02 -30.09 40.00
N LYS A 12 1.68 -29.16 40.69
CA LYS A 12 1.69 -27.72 40.38
C LYS A 12 2.61 -27.48 39.18
N SER A 13 2.07 -27.15 38.02
CA SER A 13 2.84 -26.56 36.91
C SER A 13 2.85 -25.04 37.06
N GLY A 14 4.06 -24.50 37.25
CA GLY A 14 4.32 -23.08 37.38
C GLY A 14 3.95 -22.32 36.11
N VAL A 15 3.15 -21.27 36.29
CA VAL A 15 2.83 -20.26 35.29
C VAL A 15 4.10 -19.49 34.98
N ASN A 16 4.68 -19.72 33.81
CA ASN A 16 5.81 -18.96 33.31
C ASN A 16 5.30 -17.59 32.85
N ARG A 17 5.46 -16.58 33.71
CA ARG A 17 5.10 -15.18 33.45
C ARG A 17 6.16 -14.60 32.50
N LEU A 18 5.88 -14.63 31.20
CA LEU A 18 6.69 -13.94 30.19
C LEU A 18 6.69 -12.43 30.45
N THR A 19 7.81 -11.94 30.93
CA THR A 19 8.17 -10.52 31.05
C THR A 19 8.23 -9.88 29.67
N ARG A 20 7.20 -9.10 29.34
CA ARG A 20 7.20 -8.17 28.19
C ARG A 20 8.02 -6.92 28.52
N THR A 21 9.35 -7.02 28.42
CA THR A 21 10.23 -5.83 28.52
C THR A 21 11.56 -5.93 27.75
N SER A 22 11.84 -6.99 26.97
CA SER A 22 13.14 -7.15 26.28
C SER A 22 13.21 -6.67 24.82
N GLY A 23 12.08 -6.55 24.12
CA GLY A 23 12.08 -6.37 22.65
C GLY A 23 12.60 -5.02 22.13
N ALA A 24 12.58 -3.95 22.94
CA ALA A 24 13.08 -2.64 22.53
C ALA A 24 14.61 -2.56 22.63
N ALA A 25 15.17 -3.02 23.76
CA ALA A 25 16.61 -3.09 23.99
C ALA A 25 17.31 -4.02 22.97
N ASP A 26 16.70 -5.18 22.67
CA ASP A 26 17.23 -6.11 21.66
C ASP A 26 17.23 -5.52 20.24
N SER A 27 16.29 -4.61 19.93
CA SER A 27 16.20 -3.97 18.61
C SER A 27 17.24 -2.86 18.43
N GLU A 28 17.52 -2.09 19.48
CA GLU A 28 18.56 -1.04 19.48
C GLU A 28 19.95 -1.67 19.43
N LEU A 29 20.21 -2.72 20.23
CA LEU A 29 21.48 -3.44 20.24
C LEU A 29 21.79 -4.06 18.87
N ASN A 30 20.78 -4.60 18.19
CA ASN A 30 20.93 -5.13 16.83
C ASN A 30 21.21 -4.02 15.79
N SER A 31 20.58 -2.86 15.92
CA SER A 31 20.81 -1.71 15.02
C SER A 31 22.23 -1.15 15.16
N GLU A 32 22.74 -1.05 16.39
CA GLU A 32 24.13 -0.63 16.65
C GLU A 32 25.13 -1.64 16.09
N LEU A 33 24.88 -2.94 16.31
CA LEU A 33 25.74 -4.01 15.80
C LEU A 33 25.79 -4.04 14.26
N VAL A 34 24.66 -3.86 13.59
CA VAL A 34 24.59 -3.73 12.13
C VAL A 34 25.42 -2.54 11.65
N THR A 35 25.29 -1.40 12.32
CA THR A 35 26.02 -0.18 11.97
C THR A 35 27.54 -0.38 12.08
N LYS A 36 27.99 -0.96 13.19
CA LYS A 36 29.41 -1.29 13.41
C LYS A 36 29.96 -2.23 12.34
N ASN A 37 29.23 -3.30 12.01
CA ASN A 37 29.66 -4.25 10.98
C ASN A 37 29.74 -3.59 9.58
N ILE A 38 28.83 -2.67 9.26
CA ILE A 38 28.88 -1.92 8.01
C ILE A 38 30.11 -1.00 7.96
N GLU A 39 30.47 -0.37 9.08
CA GLU A 39 31.69 0.44 9.18
C GLU A 39 32.95 -0.40 8.95
N GLU A 40 33.03 -1.59 9.57
CA GLU A 40 34.14 -2.52 9.36
C GLU A 40 34.26 -2.97 7.89
N ILE A 41 33.14 -3.32 7.24
CA ILE A 41 33.13 -3.68 5.81
C ILE A 41 33.58 -2.49 4.95
N ASN A 42 33.09 -1.28 5.24
CA ASN A 42 33.49 -0.08 4.50
C ASN A 42 34.98 0.26 4.69
N GLN A 43 35.53 -0.02 5.87
CA GLN A 43 36.95 0.14 6.14
C GLN A 43 37.78 -0.88 5.32
N LYS A 44 37.35 -2.14 5.25
CA LYS A 44 37.96 -3.15 4.36
C LYS A 44 37.91 -2.73 2.89
N PHE A 45 36.80 -2.13 2.43
CA PHE A 45 36.71 -1.59 1.08
C PHE A 45 37.73 -0.47 0.84
N LYS A 46 37.89 0.44 1.80
CA LYS A 46 38.89 1.51 1.72
C LYS A 46 40.31 0.96 1.61
N GLU A 47 40.66 -0.04 2.43
CA GLU A 47 41.96 -0.71 2.42
C GLU A 47 42.24 -1.42 1.09
N ARG A 48 41.20 -2.02 0.48
CA ARG A 48 41.27 -2.66 -0.85
C ARG A 48 41.13 -1.68 -2.02
N SER A 49 41.12 -0.37 -1.76
CA SER A 49 40.89 0.68 -2.77
C SER A 49 39.60 0.52 -3.58
N ILE A 50 38.59 -0.14 -3.00
CA ILE A 50 37.27 -0.31 -3.58
C ILE A 50 36.48 1.00 -3.42
N ARG A 51 36.09 1.61 -4.55
CA ARG A 51 35.39 2.90 -4.60
C ARG A 51 33.88 2.76 -4.40
N ALA A 52 33.46 2.05 -3.35
CA ALA A 52 32.07 1.83 -2.98
C ALA A 52 31.90 1.83 -1.46
N LYS A 53 30.73 2.25 -0.98
CA LYS A 53 30.34 2.14 0.43
C LYS A 53 28.97 1.51 0.58
N ILE A 54 28.80 0.64 1.56
CA ILE A 54 27.49 0.18 2.01
C ILE A 54 26.94 1.22 3.00
N PHE A 55 25.67 1.56 2.87
CA PHE A 55 24.97 2.35 3.87
C PHE A 55 23.51 1.90 4.01
N VAL A 56 22.93 2.24 5.16
CA VAL A 56 21.54 1.96 5.47
C VAL A 56 20.66 3.13 5.03
N LYS A 57 19.54 2.83 4.38
CA LYS A 57 18.46 3.79 4.17
C LYS A 57 17.14 3.10 4.47
N GLN A 58 16.43 3.59 5.50
CA GLN A 58 15.28 2.89 6.08
C GLN A 58 15.71 1.49 6.54
N ASN A 59 15.03 0.43 6.10
CA ASN A 59 15.36 -0.95 6.48
C ASN A 59 16.11 -1.72 5.38
N TYR A 60 16.79 -1.01 4.46
CA TYR A 60 17.48 -1.64 3.33
C TYR A 60 18.92 -1.16 3.17
N LEU A 61 19.75 -2.04 2.62
CA LEU A 61 21.15 -1.79 2.28
C LEU A 61 21.29 -1.23 0.87
N TYR A 62 22.21 -0.28 0.72
CA TYR A 62 22.50 0.39 -0.54
C TYR A 62 24.01 0.55 -0.75
N ILE A 63 24.44 0.55 -2.00
CA ILE A 63 25.75 1.06 -2.40
C ILE A 63 25.65 2.58 -2.57
N ARG A 64 26.61 3.31 -2.02
CA ARG A 64 26.86 4.73 -2.30
C ARG A 64 28.20 4.89 -2.98
N GLY A 65 28.23 5.66 -4.05
CA GLY A 65 29.46 6.02 -4.75
C GLY A 65 29.20 6.86 -5.99
N THR A 66 30.26 7.30 -6.65
CA THR A 66 30.19 8.13 -7.86
C THR A 66 30.51 7.27 -9.08
N TYR A 67 29.51 7.02 -9.92
CA TYR A 67 29.60 6.10 -11.06
C TYR A 67 29.10 6.76 -12.35
N THR A 68 29.70 6.35 -13.46
CA THR A 68 29.28 6.70 -14.83
C THR A 68 28.17 5.75 -15.27
N ASP A 69 27.09 6.25 -15.87
CA ASP A 69 26.06 5.39 -16.48
C ASP A 69 26.41 5.02 -17.93
N SER A 70 25.58 4.16 -18.54
CA SER A 70 25.65 3.75 -19.96
C SER A 70 25.59 4.93 -20.94
N LYS A 71 25.17 6.11 -20.50
CA LYS A 71 25.09 7.36 -21.29
C LYS A 71 26.28 8.29 -21.04
N GLY A 72 27.28 7.87 -20.26
CA GLY A 72 28.49 8.64 -19.98
C GLY A 72 28.35 9.66 -18.84
N ILE A 73 27.21 9.71 -18.13
CA ILE A 73 26.99 10.71 -17.07
C ILE A 73 27.50 10.19 -15.73
N ARG A 74 28.56 10.83 -15.22
CA ARG A 74 29.18 10.54 -13.92
C ARG A 74 28.55 11.35 -12.79
N LYS A 75 27.91 10.68 -11.83
CA LYS A 75 27.30 11.33 -10.65
C LYS A 75 27.28 10.42 -9.41
N GLU A 76 27.09 11.01 -8.23
CA GLU A 76 26.83 10.24 -7.01
C GLU A 76 25.50 9.49 -7.14
N ARG A 77 25.51 8.20 -6.81
CA ARG A 77 24.33 7.33 -6.86
C ARG A 77 24.19 6.53 -5.58
N LYS A 78 22.93 6.20 -5.29
CA LYS A 78 22.51 5.29 -4.22
C LYS A 78 21.84 4.10 -4.89
N ILE A 79 22.54 2.99 -4.99
CA ILE A 79 22.11 1.80 -5.74
C ILE A 79 21.57 0.77 -4.74
N PRO A 80 20.31 0.33 -4.86
CA PRO A 80 19.72 -0.61 -3.92
C PRO A 80 20.38 -1.99 -4.04
N LEU A 81 20.81 -2.55 -2.90
CA LEU A 81 21.31 -3.92 -2.84
C LEU A 81 20.18 -4.94 -2.73
N ARG A 82 18.90 -4.55 -2.58
CA ARG A 82 17.74 -5.45 -2.40
C ARG A 82 17.89 -6.42 -1.20
N LEU A 83 18.55 -5.97 -0.15
CA LEU A 83 18.76 -6.72 1.09
C LEU A 83 18.28 -5.86 2.26
N SER A 84 17.58 -6.47 3.21
CA SER A 84 17.21 -5.83 4.47
C SER A 84 18.45 -5.60 5.34
N THR A 85 18.32 -4.78 6.38
CA THR A 85 19.37 -4.44 7.35
C THR A 85 19.74 -5.56 8.32
N ASP A 86 19.36 -6.81 8.04
CA ASP A 86 19.67 -7.95 8.90
C ASP A 86 21.15 -8.31 8.80
N ILE A 87 21.77 -8.67 9.94
CA ILE A 87 23.20 -9.02 10.01
C ILE A 87 23.55 -10.16 9.05
N SER A 88 22.66 -11.14 8.90
CA SER A 88 22.83 -12.29 7.98
C SER A 88 22.97 -11.85 6.52
N ASN A 89 22.45 -10.68 6.15
CA ASN A 89 22.52 -10.17 4.78
C ASN A 89 23.82 -9.40 4.48
N LEU A 90 24.65 -9.06 5.47
CA LEU A 90 25.86 -8.26 5.27
C LEU A 90 26.89 -8.97 4.38
N VAL A 91 27.03 -10.29 4.51
CA VAL A 91 27.91 -11.10 3.65
C VAL A 91 27.45 -11.05 2.19
N SER A 92 26.14 -11.16 1.96
CA SER A 92 25.55 -11.05 0.62
C SER A 92 25.65 -9.62 0.07
N ALA A 93 25.57 -8.61 0.93
CA ALA A 93 25.75 -7.22 0.56
C ALA A 93 27.20 -6.98 0.09
N GLU A 94 28.19 -7.48 0.83
CA GLU A 94 29.61 -7.41 0.45
C GLU A 94 29.86 -8.08 -0.91
N ALA A 95 29.36 -9.31 -1.12
CA ALA A 95 29.51 -10.02 -2.39
C ALA A 95 28.91 -9.24 -3.57
N ARG A 96 27.73 -8.64 -3.40
CA ARG A 96 27.11 -7.78 -4.43
C ARG A 96 27.95 -6.55 -4.74
N VAL A 97 28.54 -5.90 -3.73
CA VAL A 97 29.45 -4.76 -3.97
C VAL A 97 30.67 -5.19 -4.78
N LEU A 98 31.27 -6.33 -4.47
CA LEU A 98 32.43 -6.83 -5.19
C LEU A 98 32.11 -7.12 -6.66
N GLN A 99 31.02 -7.84 -6.94
CA GLN A 99 30.55 -8.10 -8.31
C GLN A 99 30.26 -6.81 -9.07
N PHE A 100 29.64 -5.83 -8.40
CA PHE A 100 29.35 -4.53 -8.98
C PHE A 100 30.63 -3.80 -9.39
N VAL A 101 31.61 -3.73 -8.49
CA VAL A 101 32.88 -3.04 -8.71
C VAL A 101 33.71 -3.72 -9.78
N GLU A 102 33.73 -5.06 -9.81
CA GLU A 102 34.38 -5.83 -10.87
C GLU A 102 33.82 -5.47 -12.25
N PHE A 103 32.49 -5.38 -12.37
CA PHE A 103 31.85 -4.95 -13.62
C PHE A 103 32.22 -3.50 -13.99
N ILE A 104 32.20 -2.56 -13.04
CA ILE A 104 32.62 -1.18 -13.29
C ILE A 104 34.07 -1.14 -13.79
N ASN A 105 34.96 -1.89 -13.14
CA ASN A 105 36.38 -1.92 -13.52
C ASN A 105 36.58 -2.51 -14.92
N LYS A 106 35.77 -3.49 -15.31
CA LYS A 106 35.84 -4.13 -16.63
C LYS A 106 35.23 -3.27 -17.74
N ASN A 107 34.12 -2.58 -17.47
CA ASN A 107 33.32 -1.92 -18.51
C ASN A 107 33.41 -0.39 -18.49
N GLY A 108 33.87 0.21 -17.39
CA GLY A 108 33.96 1.68 -17.22
C GLY A 108 32.64 2.37 -16.89
N PHE A 109 31.51 1.66 -16.90
CA PHE A 109 30.18 2.19 -16.60
C PHE A 109 29.34 1.20 -15.78
N MET A 110 28.32 1.73 -15.11
CA MET A 110 27.33 0.99 -14.33
C MET A 110 26.35 0.24 -15.24
N PRO A 111 25.99 -1.03 -14.94
CA PRO A 111 25.00 -1.74 -15.72
C PRO A 111 23.61 -1.11 -15.57
N ASP A 112 22.81 -1.13 -16.64
CA ASP A 112 21.43 -0.63 -16.61
C ASP A 112 20.51 -1.55 -15.77
N VAL A 113 20.85 -2.84 -15.68
CA VAL A 113 20.21 -3.85 -14.84
C VAL A 113 21.25 -4.47 -13.91
N MET A 114 21.01 -4.48 -12.60
CA MET A 114 21.99 -5.03 -11.66
C MET A 114 22.09 -6.55 -11.79
N MET A 115 23.27 -7.10 -11.49
CA MET A 115 23.53 -8.56 -11.54
C MET A 115 22.68 -9.36 -10.55
N TRP A 116 22.16 -8.69 -9.52
CA TRP A 116 21.21 -9.25 -8.56
C TRP A 116 19.75 -8.87 -8.86
N ASP A 117 19.51 -8.04 -9.88
CA ASP A 117 18.19 -7.81 -10.47
C ASP A 117 17.92 -8.81 -11.62
N THR A 118 18.91 -9.66 -11.98
CA THR A 118 18.74 -10.76 -12.94
C THR A 118 17.53 -11.61 -12.54
N PRO A 119 16.65 -12.00 -13.48
CA PRO A 119 15.59 -12.95 -13.19
C PRO A 119 16.21 -14.18 -12.53
N LYS A 120 15.71 -14.57 -11.35
CA LYS A 120 16.16 -15.76 -10.59
C LYS A 120 15.93 -17.09 -11.33
N VAL A 121 15.54 -17.03 -12.60
CA VAL A 121 15.17 -18.16 -13.45
C VAL A 121 16.08 -18.10 -14.66
N ASN A 122 16.79 -19.19 -14.95
CA ASN A 122 17.53 -19.34 -16.19
C ASN A 122 16.51 -19.38 -17.34
N PRO A 123 16.43 -18.34 -18.18
CA PRO A 123 15.47 -18.34 -19.28
C PRO A 123 15.88 -19.41 -20.29
N VAL A 124 14.91 -20.22 -20.74
CA VAL A 124 15.10 -21.06 -21.92
C VAL A 124 15.11 -20.12 -23.12
N VAL A 125 16.25 -20.04 -23.82
CA VAL A 125 16.38 -19.28 -25.07
C VAL A 125 15.47 -19.95 -26.11
N SER A 126 14.60 -19.17 -26.76
CA SER A 126 13.60 -19.71 -27.68
C SER A 126 14.24 -20.53 -28.80
N ALA A 127 13.86 -21.80 -28.88
CA ALA A 127 14.20 -22.72 -29.97
C ALA A 127 13.05 -22.83 -31.00
N GLY A 128 12.21 -21.80 -31.13
CA GLY A 128 11.09 -21.74 -32.08
C GLY A 128 9.73 -21.35 -31.48
N GLY A 129 9.63 -21.16 -30.16
CA GLY A 129 8.42 -20.68 -29.49
C GLY A 129 8.30 -19.15 -29.47
N ARG A 130 7.09 -18.65 -29.13
CA ARG A 130 6.83 -17.21 -29.01
C ARG A 130 7.61 -16.62 -27.84
N THR A 131 8.36 -15.55 -28.10
CA THR A 131 9.12 -14.85 -27.06
C THR A 131 8.20 -14.01 -26.18
N ILE A 132 8.65 -13.70 -24.96
CA ILE A 132 7.92 -12.81 -24.04
C ILE A 132 7.70 -11.43 -24.66
N GLY A 133 8.71 -10.86 -25.34
CA GLY A 133 8.58 -9.55 -25.98
C GLY A 133 7.54 -9.52 -27.10
N GLU A 134 7.45 -10.58 -27.90
CA GLU A 134 6.38 -10.72 -28.90
C GLU A 134 5.01 -10.87 -28.24
N ALA A 135 4.92 -11.68 -27.19
CA ALA A 135 3.68 -11.90 -26.47
C ALA A 135 3.12 -10.61 -25.83
N ILE A 136 4.00 -9.75 -25.32
CA ILE A 136 3.65 -8.45 -24.75
C ILE A 136 3.06 -7.53 -25.83
N LYS A 137 3.62 -7.50 -27.05
CA LYS A 137 3.06 -6.72 -28.16
C LYS A 137 1.64 -7.17 -28.51
N VAL A 138 1.38 -8.48 -28.54
CA VAL A 138 0.02 -9.01 -28.77
C VAL A 138 -0.92 -8.60 -27.64
N PHE A 139 -0.44 -8.67 -26.39
CA PHE A 139 -1.21 -8.24 -25.21
C PHE A 139 -1.57 -6.75 -25.26
N GLU A 140 -0.66 -5.88 -25.66
CA GLU A 140 -0.93 -4.44 -25.78
C GLU A 140 -2.07 -4.15 -26.79
N ILE A 141 -2.01 -4.79 -27.96
CA ILE A 141 -3.04 -4.65 -28.99
C ILE A 141 -4.39 -5.14 -28.47
N ASP A 142 -4.44 -6.33 -27.86
CA ASP A 142 -5.68 -6.89 -27.32
C ASP A 142 -6.24 -6.04 -26.16
N TYR A 143 -5.38 -5.55 -25.27
CA TYR A 143 -5.78 -4.75 -24.12
C TYR A 143 -6.55 -3.49 -24.55
N TRP A 144 -6.12 -2.84 -25.63
CA TRP A 144 -6.72 -1.61 -26.14
C TRP A 144 -7.81 -1.83 -27.18
N LYS A 145 -7.93 -3.03 -27.77
CA LYS A 145 -8.87 -3.36 -28.86
C LYS A 145 -10.30 -2.86 -28.62
N ASN A 146 -10.83 -3.06 -27.41
CA ASN A 146 -12.22 -2.71 -27.06
C ASN A 146 -12.31 -1.62 -25.96
N LYS A 147 -11.23 -0.87 -25.72
CA LYS A 147 -11.18 0.11 -24.62
C LYS A 147 -10.87 1.51 -25.14
N LYS A 148 -11.76 2.47 -24.84
CA LYS A 148 -11.42 3.89 -24.93
C LYS A 148 -10.25 4.21 -24.00
N LYS A 149 -9.19 4.83 -24.54
CA LYS A 149 -8.05 5.34 -23.78
C LYS A 149 -8.52 6.49 -22.88
N THR A 150 -8.43 6.29 -21.57
CA THR A 150 -8.70 7.32 -20.56
C THR A 150 -7.52 7.36 -19.58
N PRO A 151 -7.24 8.50 -18.93
CA PRO A 151 -6.08 8.61 -18.03
C PRO A 151 -6.03 7.51 -16.94
N THR A 152 -7.18 7.12 -16.38
CA THR A 152 -7.26 6.05 -15.38
C THR A 152 -6.95 4.65 -15.95
N LYS A 153 -7.44 4.36 -17.16
CA LYS A 153 -7.16 3.07 -17.83
C LYS A 153 -5.70 3.01 -18.27
N GLU A 154 -5.14 4.13 -18.70
CA GLU A 154 -3.73 4.25 -19.06
C GLU A 154 -2.82 4.02 -17.85
N GLN A 155 -3.12 4.61 -16.68
CA GLN A 155 -2.40 4.30 -15.44
C GLN A 155 -2.46 2.80 -15.08
N SER A 156 -3.62 2.18 -15.27
CA SER A 156 -3.79 0.74 -15.02
C SER A 156 -2.97 -0.10 -16.00
N PHE A 157 -2.92 0.29 -17.28
CA PHE A 157 -2.10 -0.35 -18.30
C PHE A 157 -0.60 -0.21 -18.01
N ASN A 158 -0.14 1.01 -17.70
CA ASN A 158 1.26 1.29 -17.38
C ASN A 158 1.75 0.49 -16.17
N LEU A 159 0.88 0.25 -15.18
CA LEU A 159 1.21 -0.61 -14.05
C LEU A 159 1.42 -2.07 -14.47
N ILE A 160 0.60 -2.59 -15.39
CA ILE A 160 0.77 -3.95 -15.93
C ILE A 160 2.10 -4.02 -16.69
N MET A 161 2.33 -3.08 -17.62
CA MET A 161 3.55 -3.01 -18.42
C MET A 161 4.81 -2.90 -17.55
N HIS A 162 4.77 -2.14 -16.46
CA HIS A 162 5.88 -2.06 -15.51
C HIS A 162 6.35 -3.42 -14.98
N TYR A 163 5.45 -4.41 -14.85
CA TYR A 163 5.82 -5.77 -14.47
C TYR A 163 6.19 -6.65 -15.67
N LEU A 164 5.49 -6.52 -16.79
CA LEU A 164 5.79 -7.30 -18.00
C LEU A 164 7.14 -6.94 -18.61
N ASP A 165 7.52 -5.66 -18.60
CA ASP A 165 8.79 -5.17 -19.16
C ASP A 165 10.02 -5.64 -18.37
N LYS A 166 9.83 -6.10 -17.12
CA LYS A 166 10.89 -6.69 -16.29
C LYS A 166 11.16 -8.15 -16.60
N LEU A 167 10.29 -8.80 -17.38
CA LEU A 167 10.51 -10.16 -17.82
C LEU A 167 11.66 -10.20 -18.86
N PRO A 168 12.40 -11.32 -18.95
CA PRO A 168 13.44 -11.47 -19.97
C PRO A 168 12.81 -11.55 -21.37
N GLN A 169 12.86 -10.45 -22.10
CA GLN A 169 12.10 -10.26 -23.35
C GLN A 169 12.40 -11.31 -24.44
N ASN A 170 13.63 -11.83 -24.47
CA ASN A 170 14.07 -12.83 -25.45
C ASN A 170 13.79 -14.28 -25.02
N ALA A 171 13.31 -14.50 -23.79
CA ALA A 171 12.97 -15.83 -23.31
C ALA A 171 11.67 -16.32 -23.96
N GLU A 172 11.52 -17.64 -24.08
CA GLU A 172 10.26 -18.25 -24.49
C GLU A 172 9.18 -18.06 -23.42
N LEU A 173 7.96 -17.71 -23.83
CA LEU A 173 6.83 -17.59 -22.92
C LEU A 173 6.29 -18.99 -22.55
N THR A 174 6.64 -19.46 -21.34
CA THR A 174 6.12 -20.72 -20.80
C THR A 174 5.43 -20.50 -19.44
N ILE A 175 4.43 -21.33 -19.13
CA ILE A 175 3.71 -21.26 -17.84
C ILE A 175 4.66 -21.50 -16.66
N ASN A 176 5.54 -22.49 -16.77
CA ASN A 176 6.49 -22.82 -15.70
C ASN A 176 7.41 -21.63 -15.38
N PHE A 177 7.93 -20.96 -16.42
CA PHE A 177 8.74 -19.75 -16.23
C PHE A 177 8.00 -18.66 -15.45
N LEU A 178 6.72 -18.43 -15.76
CA LEU A 178 5.91 -17.42 -15.07
C LEU A 178 5.60 -17.80 -13.61
N ILE A 179 5.35 -19.08 -13.34
CA ILE A 179 5.17 -19.59 -11.98
C ILE A 179 6.46 -19.39 -11.17
N ASP A 180 7.60 -19.78 -11.73
CA ASP A 180 8.90 -19.60 -11.09
C ASP A 180 9.18 -18.13 -10.82
N TYR A 181 8.85 -17.24 -11.76
CA TYR A 181 8.97 -15.80 -11.55
C TYR A 181 8.09 -15.31 -10.39
N ILE A 182 6.83 -15.73 -10.32
CA ILE A 182 5.91 -15.36 -9.22
C ILE A 182 6.49 -15.79 -7.88
N ILE A 183 6.91 -17.05 -7.76
CA ILE A 183 7.44 -17.62 -6.51
C ILE A 183 8.69 -16.86 -6.07
N ASN A 184 9.57 -16.52 -7.00
CA ASN A 184 10.87 -15.91 -6.73
C ASN A 184 10.85 -14.40 -6.49
N ASP A 185 9.86 -13.69 -7.05
CA ASP A 185 9.76 -12.22 -7.00
C ASP A 185 8.64 -11.74 -6.05
N SER A 186 7.86 -12.62 -5.43
CA SER A 186 6.78 -12.20 -4.52
C SER A 186 6.68 -13.07 -3.27
N GLU A 187 6.30 -12.43 -2.15
CA GLU A 187 5.98 -13.15 -0.92
C GLU A 187 4.63 -13.88 -1.02
N PRO A 188 4.45 -15.01 -0.31
CA PRO A 188 3.16 -15.67 -0.14
C PRO A 188 2.06 -14.70 0.28
N GLU A 189 0.86 -14.91 -0.28
CA GLU A 189 -0.36 -14.13 0.00
C GLU A 189 -0.23 -12.61 -0.18
N SER A 190 0.83 -12.13 -0.83
CA SER A 190 1.04 -10.71 -1.05
C SER A 190 0.19 -10.17 -2.20
N LYS A 191 -0.17 -8.88 -2.12
CA LYS A 191 -0.84 -8.17 -3.23
C LYS A 191 -0.01 -8.23 -4.53
N LYS A 192 1.33 -8.23 -4.42
CA LYS A 192 2.23 -8.35 -5.56
C LYS A 192 2.06 -9.71 -6.24
N ARG A 193 2.03 -10.80 -5.46
CA ARG A 193 1.80 -12.17 -5.97
C ARG A 193 0.48 -12.28 -6.73
N ASP A 194 -0.61 -11.81 -6.11
CA ASP A 194 -1.93 -11.78 -6.73
C ASP A 194 -1.96 -10.97 -8.04
N SER A 195 -1.34 -9.78 -8.03
CA SER A 195 -1.26 -8.92 -9.23
C SER A 195 -0.46 -9.56 -10.36
N LEU A 196 0.72 -10.13 -10.06
CA LEU A 196 1.54 -10.83 -11.05
C LEU A 196 0.78 -12.01 -11.66
N ALA A 197 0.12 -12.83 -10.84
CA ALA A 197 -0.67 -13.96 -11.32
C ALA A 197 -1.79 -13.52 -12.27
N GLN A 198 -2.51 -12.44 -11.93
CA GLN A 198 -3.56 -11.88 -12.80
C GLN A 198 -3.00 -11.36 -14.13
N TYR A 199 -1.86 -10.65 -14.10
CA TYR A 199 -1.23 -10.08 -15.29
C TYR A 199 -0.68 -11.18 -16.20
N PHE A 200 0.01 -12.16 -15.64
CA PHE A 200 0.57 -13.30 -16.37
C PHE A 200 -0.53 -14.19 -16.96
N LYS A 201 -1.60 -14.46 -16.21
CA LYS A 201 -2.76 -15.19 -16.73
C LYS A 201 -3.39 -14.46 -17.92
N SER A 202 -3.48 -13.14 -17.85
CA SER A 202 -4.00 -12.32 -18.96
C SER A 202 -3.07 -12.35 -20.18
N LEU A 203 -1.75 -12.25 -19.97
CA LEU A 203 -0.74 -12.37 -21.02
C LEU A 203 -0.85 -13.73 -21.74
N CYS A 204 -0.90 -14.83 -21.00
CA CYS A 204 -1.03 -16.18 -21.55
C CYS A 204 -2.35 -16.39 -22.29
N LYS A 205 -3.47 -15.89 -21.74
CA LYS A 205 -4.79 -16.01 -22.36
C LYS A 205 -4.83 -15.36 -23.74
N VAL A 206 -4.33 -14.13 -23.86
CA VAL A 206 -4.28 -13.42 -25.15
C VAL A 206 -3.36 -14.14 -26.14
N ASN A 207 -2.29 -14.74 -25.64
CA ASN A 207 -1.32 -15.47 -26.46
C ASN A 207 -1.70 -16.92 -26.74
N LYS A 208 -2.86 -17.39 -26.25
CA LYS A 208 -3.33 -18.78 -26.40
C LYS A 208 -2.31 -19.81 -25.92
N ILE A 209 -1.64 -19.53 -24.81
CA ILE A 209 -0.76 -20.50 -24.15
C ILE A 209 -1.63 -21.48 -23.37
N ASP A 210 -1.35 -22.77 -23.50
CA ASP A 210 -2.05 -23.84 -22.76
C ASP A 210 -1.57 -23.92 -21.31
N GLY A 211 -2.40 -24.48 -20.42
CA GLY A 211 -2.03 -24.72 -19.02
C GLY A 211 -2.17 -23.51 -18.08
N ILE A 212 -2.96 -22.49 -18.46
CA ILE A 212 -3.13 -21.24 -17.68
C ILE A 212 -3.72 -21.46 -16.30
N GLU A 213 -4.47 -22.55 -16.09
CA GLU A 213 -5.09 -22.93 -14.83
C GLU A 213 -4.06 -23.16 -13.71
N LYS A 214 -2.80 -23.46 -14.07
CA LYS A 214 -1.71 -23.58 -13.09
C LYS A 214 -1.37 -22.26 -12.38
N LEU A 215 -1.83 -21.12 -12.89
CA LEU A 215 -1.69 -19.81 -12.24
C LEU A 215 -2.81 -19.53 -11.22
N ASP A 216 -3.92 -20.29 -11.26
CA ASP A 216 -5.09 -20.05 -10.41
C ASP A 216 -4.80 -20.12 -8.90
N PRO A 217 -3.93 -21.02 -8.41
CA PRO A 217 -3.55 -21.05 -7.00
C PRO A 217 -2.87 -19.78 -6.48
N PHE A 218 -2.46 -18.86 -7.35
CA PHE A 218 -1.81 -17.59 -6.98
C PHE A 218 -2.76 -16.38 -7.08
N VAL A 219 -3.95 -16.57 -7.67
CA VAL A 219 -4.94 -15.50 -7.87
C VAL A 219 -5.92 -15.48 -6.70
N GLY A 220 -6.17 -14.30 -6.14
CA GLY A 220 -7.16 -14.07 -5.09
C GLY A 220 -6.71 -14.45 -3.67
N CYS A 221 -5.45 -14.88 -3.49
CA CYS A 221 -4.92 -15.26 -2.17
C CYS A 221 -4.65 -14.06 -1.24
N TYR A 222 -4.54 -12.85 -1.80
CA TYR A 222 -4.30 -11.65 -1.00
C TYR A 222 -5.57 -11.22 -0.26
N THR A 223 -5.50 -11.26 1.07
CA THR A 223 -6.51 -10.63 1.92
C THR A 223 -5.99 -9.26 2.40
N PRO A 224 -6.67 -8.15 2.06
CA PRO A 224 -6.29 -6.84 2.59
C PRO A 224 -6.32 -6.81 4.11
N ALA A 225 -5.30 -6.19 4.71
CA ALA A 225 -5.29 -5.95 6.15
C ALA A 225 -6.54 -5.18 6.57
N LYS A 226 -7.19 -5.65 7.65
CA LYS A 226 -8.36 -4.99 8.22
C LYS A 226 -7.96 -3.64 8.81
N ARG A 227 -8.75 -2.60 8.56
CA ARG A 227 -8.55 -1.29 9.19
C ARG A 227 -9.04 -1.34 10.63
N THR A 228 -8.28 -0.75 11.53
CA THR A 228 -8.65 -0.62 12.94
C THR A 228 -9.36 0.70 13.17
N LYS A 229 -10.38 0.68 14.04
CA LYS A 229 -11.02 1.89 14.54
C LYS A 229 -9.97 2.79 15.20
N LYS A 230 -9.97 4.07 14.86
CA LYS A 230 -9.11 5.07 15.49
C LYS A 230 -9.84 5.69 16.68
N ASP A 231 -9.06 6.26 17.59
CA ASP A 231 -9.57 7.00 18.72
C ASP A 231 -10.32 8.25 18.21
N ALA A 232 -11.62 8.32 18.51
CA ALA A 232 -12.51 9.36 17.99
C ALA A 232 -12.18 10.74 18.58
N GLU A 233 -11.75 10.81 19.84
CA GLU A 233 -11.39 12.06 20.51
C GLU A 233 -10.12 12.64 19.91
N LYS A 234 -9.09 11.79 19.73
CA LYS A 234 -7.86 12.20 19.06
C LYS A 234 -8.10 12.60 17.61
N LEU A 235 -9.03 11.94 16.93
CA LEU A 235 -9.35 12.27 15.55
C LEU A 235 -10.03 13.63 15.45
N LEU A 236 -10.97 13.93 16.36
CA LEU A 236 -11.58 15.25 16.46
C LEU A 236 -10.52 16.31 16.81
N GLN A 237 -9.64 16.03 17.78
CA GLN A 237 -8.53 16.91 18.14
C GLN A 237 -7.63 17.20 16.93
N LEU A 238 -7.33 16.19 16.11
CA LEU A 238 -6.59 16.38 14.85
C LEU A 238 -7.34 17.30 13.90
N MET A 239 -8.65 17.11 13.72
CA MET A 239 -9.47 17.95 12.83
C MET A 239 -9.48 19.41 13.29
N GLU A 240 -9.68 19.66 14.58
CA GLU A 240 -9.61 21.02 15.16
C GLU A 240 -8.23 21.66 14.95
N MET A 241 -7.15 20.89 15.15
CA MET A 241 -5.78 21.36 14.94
C MET A 241 -5.51 21.71 13.46
N VAL A 242 -5.99 20.89 12.52
CA VAL A 242 -5.70 21.11 11.09
C VAL A 242 -6.63 22.11 10.42
N ARG A 243 -7.83 22.34 10.96
CA ARG A 243 -8.85 23.19 10.33
C ARG A 243 -8.36 24.58 9.92
N PRO A 244 -7.58 25.33 10.73
CA PRO A 244 -7.11 26.67 10.35
C PRO A 244 -6.22 26.70 9.11
N ASN A 245 -5.70 25.55 8.66
CA ASN A 245 -4.89 25.50 7.45
C ASN A 245 -5.74 25.62 6.18
N LYS A 246 -5.65 26.76 5.50
CA LYS A 246 -6.39 27.04 4.25
C LYS A 246 -6.10 26.10 3.08
N ARG A 247 -5.00 25.34 3.15
CA ARG A 247 -4.55 24.47 2.05
C ARG A 247 -5.15 23.07 2.13
N TYR A 248 -5.21 22.48 3.32
CA TYR A 248 -5.67 21.10 3.51
C TYR A 248 -6.67 20.91 4.65
N GLY A 249 -6.78 21.87 5.58
CA GLY A 249 -7.62 21.79 6.77
C GLY A 249 -9.08 21.57 6.43
N TRP A 250 -9.66 22.47 5.62
CA TRP A 250 -11.04 22.35 5.16
C TRP A 250 -11.30 21.04 4.41
N THR A 251 -10.35 20.53 3.60
CA THR A 251 -10.53 19.25 2.88
C THR A 251 -10.64 18.08 3.86
N LEU A 252 -9.79 18.04 4.90
CA LEU A 252 -9.83 16.97 5.91
C LEU A 252 -11.08 17.05 6.78
N CYS A 253 -11.44 18.25 7.26
CA CYS A 253 -12.65 18.49 8.04
C CYS A 253 -13.92 18.16 7.25
N SER A 254 -13.97 18.54 5.97
CA SER A 254 -15.05 18.16 5.06
C SER A 254 -15.15 16.65 4.88
N GLN A 255 -14.01 15.97 4.73
CA GLN A 255 -14.01 14.51 4.66
C GLN A 255 -14.53 13.87 5.96
N TYR A 256 -14.15 14.42 7.11
CA TYR A 256 -14.57 13.97 8.43
C TYR A 256 -16.08 14.15 8.65
N VAL A 257 -16.67 15.23 8.16
CA VAL A 257 -18.10 15.52 8.32
C VAL A 257 -18.97 14.74 7.32
N PHE A 258 -18.53 14.66 6.06
CA PHE A 258 -19.35 14.14 4.95
C PHE A 258 -18.98 12.72 4.48
N GLY A 259 -17.87 12.16 4.96
CA GLY A 259 -17.51 10.76 4.70
C GLY A 259 -17.14 10.44 3.24
N THR A 260 -16.83 11.43 2.41
CA THR A 260 -16.41 11.24 1.01
C THR A 260 -15.03 10.57 0.90
N ARG A 261 -14.72 9.95 -0.25
CA ARG A 261 -13.33 9.60 -0.55
C ARG A 261 -12.55 10.90 -0.69
N ILE A 262 -11.30 10.93 -0.26
CA ILE A 262 -10.49 12.17 -0.30
C ILE A 262 -10.47 12.82 -1.68
N GLY A 263 -10.40 12.02 -2.75
CA GLY A 263 -10.47 12.54 -4.11
C GLY A 263 -11.85 13.10 -4.48
N GLU A 264 -12.94 12.60 -3.92
CA GLU A 264 -14.30 13.13 -4.12
C GLU A 264 -14.48 14.46 -3.36
N THR A 265 -13.79 14.63 -2.22
CA THR A 265 -13.86 15.84 -1.39
C THR A 265 -13.42 17.10 -2.12
N TYR A 266 -12.52 17.00 -3.10
CA TYR A 266 -12.14 18.16 -3.92
C TYR A 266 -13.27 18.66 -4.83
N SER A 267 -14.35 17.90 -5.00
CA SER A 267 -15.56 18.35 -5.72
C SER A 267 -16.74 18.62 -4.79
N LEU A 268 -16.54 18.52 -3.46
CA LEU A 268 -17.61 18.66 -2.47
C LEU A 268 -18.10 20.11 -2.42
N ILE A 269 -19.41 20.31 -2.42
CA ILE A 269 -20.06 21.61 -2.19
C ILE A 269 -21.08 21.40 -1.07
N PRO A 270 -20.78 21.84 0.17
CA PRO A 270 -21.69 21.72 1.30
C PRO A 270 -22.92 22.60 1.18
N ASP A 271 -24.03 22.09 1.70
CA ASP A 271 -25.25 22.84 2.01
C ASP A 271 -25.53 22.64 3.51
N LEU A 272 -25.14 23.64 4.29
CA LEU A 272 -25.25 23.59 5.75
C LEU A 272 -26.69 23.78 6.23
N GLU A 273 -27.57 24.38 5.42
CA GLU A 273 -28.98 24.52 5.76
C GLU A 273 -29.63 23.15 5.85
N THR A 274 -29.44 22.32 4.82
CA THR A 274 -29.99 20.96 4.78
C THR A 274 -29.13 19.92 5.51
N GLY A 275 -27.87 20.25 5.83
CA GLY A 275 -26.92 19.29 6.39
C GLY A 275 -26.46 18.25 5.36
N THR A 276 -26.44 18.62 4.08
CA THR A 276 -26.03 17.76 2.98
C THR A 276 -24.91 18.40 2.18
N ALA A 277 -24.48 17.74 1.11
CA ALA A 277 -23.54 18.30 0.15
C ALA A 277 -23.82 17.71 -1.23
N SER A 278 -23.23 18.29 -2.28
CA SER A 278 -23.04 17.61 -3.57
C SER A 278 -21.58 17.24 -3.76
N SER A 279 -21.29 16.12 -4.42
CA SER A 279 -19.92 15.69 -4.72
C SER A 279 -19.91 14.75 -5.93
N VAL A 280 -18.87 14.81 -6.74
CA VAL A 280 -18.64 13.86 -7.83
C VAL A 280 -18.19 12.52 -7.24
N CYS A 281 -18.98 11.47 -7.45
CA CYS A 281 -18.61 10.10 -7.17
C CYS A 281 -17.97 9.46 -8.41
N PHE A 282 -16.87 8.75 -8.21
CA PHE A 282 -16.18 7.98 -9.26
C PHE A 282 -16.05 6.51 -8.83
N PRO A 283 -17.10 5.69 -9.01
CA PRO A 283 -17.07 4.29 -8.63
C PRO A 283 -16.16 3.48 -9.54
N LYS A 284 -15.60 2.38 -9.02
CA LYS A 284 -14.85 1.43 -9.84
C LYS A 284 -15.76 0.86 -10.93
N ALA A 285 -15.30 0.90 -12.18
CA ALA A 285 -15.96 0.32 -13.35
C ALA A 285 -17.36 0.89 -13.70
N LYS A 286 -17.74 2.06 -13.16
CA LYS A 286 -18.97 2.77 -13.52
C LYS A 286 -18.65 4.21 -13.94
N PRO A 287 -19.51 4.85 -14.76
CA PRO A 287 -19.40 6.29 -15.02
C PRO A 287 -19.44 7.10 -13.73
N MET A 288 -18.80 8.26 -13.74
CA MET A 288 -18.90 9.22 -12.64
C MET A 288 -20.31 9.81 -12.60
N TYR A 289 -20.77 10.20 -11.41
CA TYR A 289 -22.08 10.84 -11.22
C TYR A 289 -22.07 11.73 -9.97
N ILE A 290 -23.02 12.65 -9.84
CA ILE A 290 -23.19 13.46 -8.64
C ILE A 290 -23.90 12.64 -7.55
N LYS A 291 -23.31 12.60 -6.36
CA LYS A 291 -23.92 12.04 -5.16
C LYS A 291 -24.18 13.14 -4.13
N TYR A 292 -24.95 12.78 -3.10
CA TYR A 292 -25.37 13.68 -2.04
C TYR A 292 -24.90 13.18 -0.67
N PRO A 293 -23.67 13.55 -0.23
CA PRO A 293 -23.18 13.18 1.08
C PRO A 293 -23.99 13.84 2.21
N ILE A 294 -24.10 13.14 3.34
CA ILE A 294 -24.80 13.62 4.54
C ILE A 294 -23.75 14.11 5.54
N ALA A 295 -23.96 15.28 6.14
CA ALA A 295 -23.19 15.74 7.28
C ALA A 295 -23.60 14.92 8.51
N LEU A 296 -22.69 14.08 9.02
CA LEU A 296 -22.98 13.28 10.22
C LEU A 296 -22.98 14.12 11.49
N THR A 297 -22.38 15.31 11.44
CA THR A 297 -22.42 16.31 12.52
C THR A 297 -22.51 17.68 11.87
N LYS A 298 -23.75 18.15 11.68
CA LYS A 298 -24.04 19.47 11.09
C LYS A 298 -23.44 20.60 11.93
N GLU A 299 -23.39 20.42 13.24
CA GLU A 299 -22.83 21.37 14.21
C GLU A 299 -21.34 21.62 13.94
N LEU A 300 -20.58 20.56 13.65
CA LEU A 300 -19.17 20.69 13.27
C LEU A 300 -19.00 21.32 11.89
N ALA A 301 -19.92 21.03 10.96
CA ALA A 301 -19.91 21.65 9.64
C ALA A 301 -20.09 23.17 9.72
N ILE A 302 -20.98 23.63 10.61
CA ILE A 302 -21.22 25.05 10.90
C ILE A 302 -20.04 25.64 11.68
N LYS A 303 -19.59 24.99 12.76
CA LYS A 303 -18.46 25.44 13.58
C LYS A 303 -17.19 25.67 12.75
N TRP A 304 -16.96 24.80 11.78
CA TRP A 304 -15.79 24.89 10.90
C TRP A 304 -16.07 25.66 9.61
N GLU A 305 -17.22 26.32 9.45
CA GLU A 305 -17.56 27.15 8.29
C GLU A 305 -17.27 26.41 6.98
N LEU A 306 -17.80 25.18 6.84
CA LEU A 306 -17.46 24.33 5.69
C LEU A 306 -18.11 24.79 4.37
N ASP A 307 -19.11 25.66 4.42
CA ASP A 307 -19.63 26.42 3.27
C ASP A 307 -18.62 27.44 2.71
N ASN A 308 -17.68 27.92 3.54
CA ASN A 308 -16.54 28.71 3.09
C ASN A 308 -15.43 27.79 2.54
N ILE A 309 -15.54 27.42 1.26
CA ILE A 309 -14.70 26.41 0.61
C ILE A 309 -13.23 26.86 0.50
N GLU A 310 -12.34 26.20 1.26
CA GLU A 310 -10.89 26.39 1.18
C GLU A 310 -10.18 25.11 0.70
N ARG A 311 -9.70 25.08 -0.54
CA ARG A 311 -8.99 23.88 -1.07
C ARG A 311 -8.02 24.25 -2.19
N VAL A 312 -6.96 23.47 -2.31
CA VAL A 312 -5.94 23.66 -3.36
C VAL A 312 -6.29 23.07 -4.72
N TYR A 313 -7.32 22.24 -4.78
CA TYR A 313 -7.75 21.60 -6.02
C TYR A 313 -9.27 21.43 -5.99
N SER A 314 -9.88 21.64 -7.15
CA SER A 314 -11.29 21.43 -7.39
C SER A 314 -11.54 20.85 -8.77
N PHE A 315 -12.66 20.16 -8.91
CA PHE A 315 -13.15 19.69 -10.20
C PHE A 315 -14.66 19.48 -10.16
N GLU A 316 -15.23 19.35 -11.34
CA GLU A 316 -16.61 19.02 -11.66
C GLU A 316 -16.67 17.71 -12.44
N LEU A 317 -17.88 17.22 -12.69
CA LEU A 317 -18.11 15.91 -13.31
C LEU A 317 -17.33 15.70 -14.62
N ASN A 318 -17.11 16.75 -15.40
CA ASN A 318 -16.56 16.67 -16.76
C ASN A 318 -15.07 17.01 -16.87
N ASN A 319 -14.41 17.46 -15.79
CA ASN A 319 -13.01 17.91 -15.83
C ASN A 319 -12.13 17.26 -14.75
N TYR A 320 -12.55 16.11 -14.21
CA TYR A 320 -11.74 15.36 -13.25
C TYR A 320 -10.39 14.92 -13.82
N ASP A 321 -9.29 15.42 -13.22
CA ASP A 321 -7.95 14.92 -13.46
C ASP A 321 -7.49 13.93 -12.36
N PRO A 322 -7.34 12.63 -12.67
CA PRO A 322 -6.85 11.65 -11.71
C PRO A 322 -5.36 11.83 -11.33
N LYS A 323 -4.54 12.43 -12.20
CA LYS A 323 -3.12 12.69 -11.92
C LYS A 323 -2.99 13.80 -10.89
N GLU A 324 -3.68 14.93 -11.11
CA GLU A 324 -3.68 16.06 -10.18
C GLU A 324 -4.31 15.68 -8.83
N SER A 325 -5.48 15.00 -8.85
CA SER A 325 -6.13 14.51 -7.63
C SER A 325 -5.19 13.61 -6.80
N LYS A 326 -4.43 12.72 -7.46
CA LYS A 326 -3.44 11.88 -6.78
C LYS A 326 -2.28 12.71 -6.24
N TYR A 327 -1.72 13.61 -7.04
CA TYR A 327 -0.59 14.46 -6.64
C TYR A 327 -0.91 15.28 -5.39
N VAL A 328 -2.04 15.98 -5.38
CA VAL A 328 -2.50 16.78 -4.25
C VAL A 328 -2.74 15.91 -3.02
N THR A 329 -3.36 14.74 -3.20
CA THR A 329 -3.60 13.79 -2.11
C THR A 329 -2.29 13.27 -1.49
N ASP A 330 -1.28 12.99 -2.29
CA ASP A 330 0.02 12.52 -1.80
C ASP A 330 0.73 13.63 -1.00
N LYS A 331 0.63 14.90 -1.43
CA LYS A 331 1.13 16.07 -0.68
C LYS A 331 0.38 16.30 0.63
N LEU A 332 -0.95 16.20 0.60
CA LEU A 332 -1.80 16.29 1.79
C LEU A 332 -1.44 15.19 2.80
N ARG A 333 -1.23 13.95 2.35
CA ARG A 333 -0.83 12.82 3.22
C ARG A 333 0.51 13.08 3.90
N ALA A 334 1.52 13.52 3.14
CA ALA A 334 2.83 13.83 3.67
C ALA A 334 2.75 14.97 4.71
N TRP A 335 1.92 15.98 4.44
CA TRP A 335 1.69 17.10 5.36
C TRP A 335 0.92 16.70 6.63
N LEU A 336 0.00 15.73 6.53
CA LEU A 336 -0.82 15.25 7.66
C LEU A 336 0.00 14.45 8.68
N GLN A 337 0.98 13.65 8.23
CA GLN A 337 1.72 12.74 9.12
C GLN A 337 2.33 13.41 10.37
N PRO A 338 3.10 14.51 10.28
CA PRO A 338 3.69 15.12 11.47
C PRO A 338 2.64 15.61 12.48
N ARG A 339 1.54 16.20 11.99
CA ARG A 339 0.43 16.71 12.83
C ARG A 339 -0.32 15.57 13.52
N ALA A 340 -0.54 14.48 12.78
CA ALA A 340 -1.15 13.29 13.34
C ALA A 340 -0.29 12.67 14.45
N LYS A 341 1.04 12.73 14.31
CA LYS A 341 1.96 12.27 15.36
C LYS A 341 1.83 13.10 16.63
N GLU A 342 1.63 14.41 16.55
CA GLU A 342 1.47 15.31 17.71
C GLU A 342 0.28 14.93 18.60
N VAL A 343 -0.78 14.35 18.02
CA VAL A 343 -1.96 13.88 18.76
C VAL A 343 -1.96 12.35 19.00
N GLY A 344 -0.87 11.66 18.69
CA GLY A 344 -0.74 10.22 18.89
C GLY A 344 -1.53 9.35 17.89
N LEU A 345 -1.74 9.84 16.66
CA LEU A 345 -2.37 9.14 15.54
C LEU A 345 -1.37 8.85 14.40
N GLU A 346 -0.18 8.37 14.74
CA GLU A 346 0.85 8.05 13.75
C GLU A 346 0.36 7.09 12.66
N GLY A 347 0.73 7.38 11.41
CA GLY A 347 0.37 6.56 10.25
C GLY A 347 -1.03 6.79 9.71
N ILE A 348 -1.84 7.69 10.30
CA ILE A 348 -3.21 7.94 9.84
C ILE A 348 -3.25 8.36 8.36
N GLN A 349 -4.24 7.84 7.64
CA GLN A 349 -4.50 8.17 6.25
C GLN A 349 -5.89 8.83 6.10
N PRO A 350 -6.14 9.60 5.04
CA PRO A 350 -7.49 10.10 4.70
C PRO A 350 -8.54 8.99 4.58
N THR A 351 -8.13 7.77 4.23
CA THR A 351 -9.03 6.61 4.21
C THR A 351 -9.50 6.22 5.61
N ASP A 352 -8.70 6.45 6.65
CA ASP A 352 -9.07 6.19 8.05
C ASP A 352 -10.09 7.21 8.56
N ILE A 353 -9.96 8.48 8.14
CA ILE A 353 -10.96 9.53 8.42
C ILE A 353 -12.32 9.15 7.82
N ARG A 354 -12.33 8.72 6.56
CA ARG A 354 -13.55 8.19 5.93
C ARG A 354 -14.06 6.92 6.62
N HIS A 355 -13.16 6.06 7.09
CA HIS A 355 -13.56 4.85 7.81
C HIS A 355 -14.24 5.18 9.13
N ASP A 356 -13.73 6.15 9.89
CA ASP A 356 -14.35 6.67 11.11
C ASP A 356 -15.77 7.19 10.87
N TRP A 357 -15.98 7.97 9.80
CA TRP A 357 -17.34 8.39 9.41
C TRP A 357 -18.28 7.19 9.22
N GLY A 358 -17.83 6.14 8.55
CA GLY A 358 -18.62 4.94 8.33
C GLY A 358 -18.98 4.22 9.63
N VAL A 359 -18.04 4.10 10.56
CA VAL A 359 -18.29 3.53 11.89
C VAL A 359 -19.27 4.38 12.68
N ARG A 360 -19.06 5.70 12.74
CA ARG A 360 -19.96 6.63 13.42
C ARG A 360 -21.36 6.61 12.82
N SER A 361 -21.49 6.40 11.51
CA SER A 361 -22.78 6.34 10.84
C SER A 361 -23.66 5.18 11.33
N ILE A 362 -23.06 4.05 11.71
CA ILE A 362 -23.78 2.93 12.34
C ILE A 362 -24.35 3.38 13.69
N HIS A 363 -23.57 4.12 14.48
CA HIS A 363 -23.98 4.57 15.80
C HIS A 363 -24.93 5.78 15.77
N ALA A 364 -25.03 6.48 14.64
CA ALA A 364 -25.90 7.64 14.44
C ALA A 364 -27.33 7.28 14.02
N GLU A 365 -27.67 5.99 13.98
CA GLU A 365 -29.01 5.47 13.66
C GLU A 365 -29.51 5.88 12.26
N ILE A 366 -28.61 6.27 11.36
CA ILE A 366 -29.00 6.56 9.99
C ILE A 366 -29.29 5.26 9.24
N ASP A 367 -30.24 5.32 8.31
CA ASP A 367 -30.54 4.17 7.45
C ASP A 367 -29.25 3.73 6.70
N PRO A 368 -28.86 2.44 6.78
CA PRO A 368 -27.64 1.96 6.14
C PRO A 368 -27.59 2.16 4.62
N ARG A 369 -28.74 2.26 3.95
CA ARG A 369 -28.80 2.58 2.52
C ARG A 369 -28.47 4.06 2.30
N ALA A 370 -28.96 4.95 3.15
CA ALA A 370 -28.58 6.37 3.15
C ALA A 370 -27.08 6.54 3.41
N ALA A 371 -26.53 5.84 4.41
CA ALA A 371 -25.10 5.82 4.70
C ALA A 371 -24.27 5.36 3.48
N ALA A 372 -24.66 4.23 2.87
CA ALA A 372 -23.99 3.67 1.70
C ALA A 372 -24.06 4.62 0.48
N LYS A 373 -25.20 5.27 0.24
CA LYS A 373 -25.37 6.26 -0.83
C LYS A 373 -24.51 7.50 -0.60
N SER A 374 -24.49 8.06 0.61
CA SER A 374 -23.64 9.19 1.01
C SER A 374 -22.15 8.89 0.72
N MET A 375 -21.71 7.69 1.09
CA MET A 375 -20.34 7.24 0.87
C MET A 375 -20.06 6.87 -0.60
N GLY A 376 -21.06 6.59 -1.43
CA GLY A 376 -20.87 6.20 -2.84
C GLY A 376 -20.34 4.77 -3.00
N HIS A 377 -20.95 3.81 -2.30
CA HIS A 377 -20.69 2.38 -2.44
C HIS A 377 -21.97 1.56 -2.27
N SER A 378 -21.91 0.25 -2.56
CA SER A 378 -23.07 -0.63 -2.42
C SER A 378 -23.37 -0.92 -0.94
N LEU A 379 -24.63 -1.24 -0.64
CA LEU A 379 -25.05 -1.65 0.71
C LEU A 379 -24.25 -2.86 1.20
N LYS A 380 -24.00 -3.84 0.32
CA LYS A 380 -23.15 -4.99 0.62
C LYS A 380 -21.75 -4.55 1.05
N THR A 381 -21.12 -3.68 0.27
CA THR A 381 -19.79 -3.12 0.60
C THR A 381 -19.81 -2.36 1.93
N HIS A 382 -20.91 -1.69 2.25
CA HIS A 382 -21.06 -0.99 3.53
C HIS A 382 -21.07 -1.95 4.71
N TYR A 383 -21.92 -2.99 4.67
CA TYR A 383 -21.91 -4.02 5.69
C TYR A 383 -20.57 -4.76 5.76
N ASP A 384 -20.01 -5.23 4.64
CA ASP A 384 -18.75 -5.99 4.63
C ASP A 384 -17.61 -5.24 5.34
N ILE A 385 -17.58 -3.91 5.24
CA ILE A 385 -16.54 -3.06 5.84
C ILE A 385 -16.84 -2.73 7.30
N TYR A 386 -18.08 -2.37 7.62
CA TYR A 386 -18.40 -1.72 8.90
C TYR A 386 -19.16 -2.61 9.89
N SER A 387 -19.83 -3.70 9.46
CA SER A 387 -20.47 -4.63 10.40
C SER A 387 -19.46 -5.32 11.33
N GLN A 388 -18.19 -5.36 10.93
CA GLN A 388 -17.11 -5.92 11.74
C GLN A 388 -16.77 -5.07 12.96
N THR A 389 -17.22 -3.81 13.02
CA THR A 389 -17.06 -2.95 14.19
C THR A 389 -18.26 -2.99 15.13
N TYR A 390 -19.27 -3.83 14.83
CA TYR A 390 -20.39 -4.08 15.72
C TYR A 390 -19.90 -4.85 16.95
N ASP A 391 -20.07 -4.27 18.13
CA ASP A 391 -19.60 -4.83 19.39
C ASP A 391 -20.75 -5.06 20.39
N GLN A 392 -20.39 -5.52 21.59
CA GLN A 392 -21.37 -5.76 22.65
C GLN A 392 -22.14 -4.49 23.05
N ILE A 393 -21.52 -3.32 22.97
CA ILE A 393 -22.15 -2.04 23.31
C ILE A 393 -23.27 -1.73 22.30
N ASP A 394 -23.04 -2.04 21.02
CA ASP A 394 -24.08 -1.91 20.00
C ASP A 394 -25.25 -2.87 20.23
N ALA A 395 -24.97 -4.12 20.60
CA ALA A 395 -26.01 -5.09 20.97
C ALA A 395 -26.82 -4.64 22.20
N MET A 396 -26.16 -4.07 23.20
CA MET A 396 -26.82 -3.51 24.38
C MET A 396 -27.71 -2.31 24.03
N LYS A 397 -27.25 -1.41 23.15
CA LYS A 397 -28.06 -0.28 22.67
C LYS A 397 -29.30 -0.76 21.92
N GLN A 398 -29.18 -1.75 21.04
CA GLN A 398 -30.33 -2.31 20.32
C GLN A 398 -31.31 -3.02 21.26
N SER A 399 -30.80 -3.83 22.20
CA SER A 399 -31.62 -4.49 23.21
C SER A 399 -32.42 -3.50 24.06
N LYS A 400 -31.81 -2.38 24.48
CA LYS A 400 -32.50 -1.30 25.20
C LYS A 400 -33.67 -0.69 24.42
N LYS A 401 -33.65 -0.73 23.08
CA LYS A 401 -34.75 -0.21 22.25
C LYS A 401 -35.91 -1.18 22.14
N LEU A 402 -35.63 -2.48 22.08
CA LEU A 402 -36.65 -3.53 22.00
C LEU A 402 -37.42 -3.71 23.31
N ASN A 403 -36.80 -3.35 24.43
CA ASN A 403 -37.37 -3.43 25.77
C ASN A 403 -37.95 -2.08 26.26
N LYS A 404 -38.35 -1.19 25.33
CA LYS A 404 -39.04 0.07 25.66
C LYS A 404 -40.55 -0.11 25.67
#